data_AF-C5KKW7-F1
#
_entry.id   AF-C5KKW7-F1
#
_cell.length_a   1.000
_cell.length_b   1.000
_cell.length_c   1.000
_cell.angle_alpha   90.00
_cell.angle_beta   90.00
_cell.angle_gamma   90.00
#
_symmetry.space_group_name_H-M   'P 1'
#
loop_
_entity.id
_entity.type
_entity.pdbx_description
1 polymer ?
#
loop_
_entity_poly.entity_id
_entity_poly.type
_entity_poly.pdbx_seq_one_letter_code
_entity_poly.pdbx_strand_id
1 'polypeptide(L)'
;GVLLSAEGKSYLSGGDREIVAKSGIGAINCSWNRLDEIPKRMKVPPHHYRLLPMTLVAANPINFGKRGKLCTAEALCAAAYITGYKDFAEETLNASFGWGEEFFELNRDVLDLYAACSSSDEVEEAEKDFLRSLEEEAAHRKMRMMPSSDSSSDEEDYEEEETREVDA
;
A
#
# COMPACT_ATOMS: atom_id res chain seq x y z
N GLY A 1 23.57 -0.76 -4.98
CA GLY A 1 22.40 -1.48 -4.43
C GLY A 1 21.33 -0.46 -4.15
N VAL A 2 20.08 -0.83 -4.30
CA VAL A 2 18.93 0.05 -4.07
C VAL A 2 18.58 0.06 -2.58
N LEU A 3 18.15 1.20 -2.03
CA LEU A 3 17.60 1.28 -0.68
C LEU A 3 16.14 1.76 -0.72
N LEU A 4 15.23 0.94 -0.20
CA LEU A 4 13.85 1.32 0.03
C LEU A 4 13.79 2.31 1.21
N SER A 5 13.33 3.53 0.95
CA SER A 5 13.30 4.62 1.93
C SER A 5 12.22 5.64 1.57
N ALA A 6 11.46 6.11 2.57
CA ALA A 6 10.48 7.19 2.41
C ALA A 6 11.11 8.54 2.03
N GLU A 7 12.43 8.69 2.21
CA GLU A 7 13.21 9.85 1.77
C GLU A 7 13.65 9.74 0.28
N GLY A 8 13.17 8.72 -0.44
CA GLY A 8 13.38 8.56 -1.88
C GLY A 8 12.66 9.66 -2.68
N LYS A 9 13.23 10.00 -3.85
CA LYS A 9 12.64 10.98 -4.80
C LYS A 9 12.19 10.35 -6.12
N SER A 10 12.34 9.04 -6.25
CA SER A 10 12.07 8.29 -7.46
C SER A 10 11.50 6.93 -7.07
N TYR A 11 10.53 6.44 -7.81
CA TYR A 11 9.96 5.12 -7.61
C TYR A 11 10.92 4.05 -8.10
N LEU A 12 10.87 2.90 -7.43
CA LEU A 12 11.49 1.67 -7.91
C LEU A 12 10.81 1.23 -9.21
N SER A 13 11.60 0.93 -10.23
CA SER A 13 11.11 0.49 -11.54
C SER A 13 11.98 -0.63 -12.12
N GLY A 14 11.56 -1.24 -13.24
CA GLY A 14 12.35 -2.23 -13.97
C GLY A 14 13.75 -1.75 -14.36
N GLY A 15 13.95 -0.44 -14.54
CA GLY A 15 15.26 0.17 -14.80
C GLY A 15 16.29 -0.03 -13.69
N ASP A 16 15.87 -0.27 -12.44
CA ASP A 16 16.78 -0.54 -11.32
C ASP A 16 17.33 -1.98 -11.30
N ARG A 17 16.84 -2.87 -12.18
CA ARG A 17 17.22 -4.30 -12.25
C ARG A 17 18.72 -4.54 -12.27
N GLU A 18 19.50 -3.77 -13.04
CA GLU A 18 20.96 -3.92 -13.07
C GLU A 18 21.64 -3.54 -11.74
N ILE A 19 21.12 -2.54 -11.04
CA ILE A 19 21.66 -2.06 -9.75
C ILE A 19 21.36 -3.09 -8.66
N VAL A 20 20.18 -3.75 -8.74
CA VAL A 20 19.80 -4.89 -7.92
C VAL A 20 20.68 -6.11 -8.23
N ALA A 21 20.88 -6.47 -9.50
CA ALA A 21 21.74 -7.59 -9.90
C ALA A 21 23.17 -7.48 -9.33
N LYS A 22 23.75 -6.27 -9.38
CA LYS A 22 25.15 -6.02 -9.00
C LYS A 22 25.36 -5.80 -7.49
N SER A 23 24.31 -5.54 -6.71
CA SER A 23 24.48 -5.03 -5.34
C SER A 23 23.26 -5.17 -4.41
N GLY A 24 22.20 -5.86 -4.82
CA GLY A 24 21.01 -6.14 -4.02
C GLY A 24 20.09 -4.96 -3.72
N ILE A 25 19.04 -5.28 -2.97
CA ILE A 25 18.05 -4.36 -2.39
C ILE A 25 18.24 -4.35 -0.87
N GLY A 26 18.23 -3.18 -0.25
CA GLY A 26 18.13 -3.00 1.19
C GLY A 26 16.82 -2.32 1.57
N ALA A 27 16.34 -2.57 2.79
CA ALA A 27 15.20 -1.89 3.39
C ALA A 27 15.50 -1.53 4.84
N ILE A 28 14.90 -0.43 5.33
CA ILE A 28 15.13 0.07 6.69
C ILE A 28 14.14 -0.60 7.65
N ASN A 29 14.58 -1.65 8.34
CA ASN A 29 13.77 -2.31 9.36
C ASN A 29 13.73 -1.48 10.65
N CYS A 30 12.62 -0.79 10.89
CA CYS A 30 12.42 0.07 12.05
C CYS A 30 10.97 -0.02 12.55
N SER A 31 10.75 0.30 13.82
CA SER A 31 9.41 0.56 14.34
C SER A 31 8.94 1.93 13.84
N TRP A 32 7.67 2.05 13.45
CA TRP A 32 7.03 3.32 13.06
C TRP A 32 7.20 4.42 14.11
N ASN A 33 7.32 4.06 15.39
CA ASN A 33 7.50 5.00 16.51
C ASN A 33 8.95 5.50 16.66
N ARG A 34 9.89 5.05 15.81
CA ARG A 34 11.32 5.36 15.87
C ARG A 34 11.90 5.85 14.54
N LEU A 35 11.05 6.37 13.65
CA LEU A 35 11.49 6.93 12.36
C LEU A 35 12.47 8.09 12.53
N ASP A 36 12.26 8.96 13.52
CA ASP A 36 13.12 10.11 13.82
C ASP A 36 14.54 9.73 14.28
N GLU A 37 14.73 8.49 14.76
CA GLU A 37 16.03 7.97 15.19
C GLU A 37 16.87 7.42 14.04
N ILE A 38 16.31 7.33 12.82
CA ILE A 38 17.02 6.85 11.64
C ILE A 38 18.08 7.89 11.22
N PRO A 39 19.37 7.49 11.05
CA PRO A 39 20.39 8.40 10.57
C PRO A 39 20.06 8.94 9.17
N LYS A 40 19.76 10.25 9.08
CA LYS A 40 19.46 10.95 7.81
C LYS A 40 20.56 10.83 6.75
N ARG A 41 21.79 10.47 7.16
CA ARG A 41 22.91 10.16 6.27
C ARG A 41 23.29 8.69 6.43
N MET A 42 22.73 7.83 5.58
CA MET A 42 23.17 6.44 5.45
C MET A 42 24.42 6.34 4.57
N LYS A 43 25.07 5.16 4.57
CA LYS A 43 26.21 4.86 3.69
C LYS A 43 25.81 4.71 2.21
N VAL A 44 24.52 4.48 1.94
CA VAL A 44 23.98 4.41 0.57
C VAL A 44 23.80 5.84 0.04
N PRO A 45 24.26 6.18 -1.18
CA PRO A 45 24.03 7.50 -1.77
C PRO A 45 22.52 7.81 -1.93
N PRO A 46 22.05 9.05 -1.67
CA PRO A 46 20.64 9.41 -1.79
C PRO A 46 20.00 9.14 -3.17
N HIS A 47 20.80 9.14 -4.26
CA HIS A 47 20.30 8.83 -5.60
C HIS A 47 19.98 7.34 -5.83
N HIS A 48 20.35 6.46 -4.89
CA HIS A 48 19.93 5.05 -4.86
C HIS A 48 18.76 4.80 -3.91
N TYR A 49 18.20 5.85 -3.29
CA TYR A 49 16.97 5.71 -2.53
C TYR A 49 15.79 5.57 -3.51
N ARG A 50 14.90 4.63 -3.22
CA ARG A 50 13.68 4.39 -4.00
C ARG A 50 12.45 4.36 -3.11
N LEU A 51 11.38 4.95 -3.61
CA LEU A 51 10.04 4.78 -3.10
C LEU A 51 9.45 3.47 -3.63
N LEU A 52 8.70 2.77 -2.79
CA LEU A 52 7.81 1.70 -3.21
C LEU A 52 6.41 2.33 -3.36
N PRO A 53 5.64 2.03 -4.43
CA PRO A 53 4.27 2.53 -4.58
C PRO A 53 3.40 2.20 -3.36
N MET A 54 2.57 3.17 -2.94
CA MET A 54 1.75 3.09 -1.73
C MET A 54 0.43 2.32 -1.95
N THR A 55 0.08 2.07 -3.22
CA THR A 55 -1.11 1.29 -3.64
C THR A 55 -1.15 -0.13 -3.11
N LEU A 56 0.02 -0.76 -2.92
CA LEU A 56 0.19 -2.13 -2.48
C LEU A 56 -0.48 -2.38 -1.12
N VAL A 57 -1.20 -3.49 -1.03
CA VAL A 57 -1.99 -3.91 0.12
C VAL A 57 -1.23 -4.96 0.93
N ALA A 58 -1.16 -4.76 2.25
CA ALA A 58 -0.54 -5.73 3.15
C ALA A 58 -1.37 -7.02 3.27
N ALA A 59 -0.70 -8.17 3.25
CA ALA A 59 -1.22 -9.47 3.67
C ALA A 59 -0.67 -9.90 5.05
N ASN A 60 0.30 -9.17 5.63
CA ASN A 60 0.78 -9.46 6.97
C ASN A 60 -0.34 -9.40 8.03
N PRO A 61 -0.36 -10.29 9.04
CA PRO A 61 -1.45 -10.39 10.03
C PRO A 61 -1.73 -9.13 10.87
N ILE A 62 -0.81 -8.16 10.91
CA ILE A 62 -0.94 -6.93 11.71
C ILE A 62 -1.70 -5.84 10.93
N ASN A 63 -1.54 -5.81 9.60
CA ASN A 63 -2.07 -4.76 8.73
C ASN A 63 -2.84 -5.30 7.52
N PHE A 64 -3.29 -6.55 7.55
CA PHE A 64 -4.06 -7.19 6.49
C PHE A 64 -5.12 -6.25 5.89
N GLY A 65 -5.15 -6.13 4.56
CA GLY A 65 -6.08 -5.29 3.83
C GLY A 65 -5.78 -3.78 3.83
N LYS A 66 -4.73 -3.31 4.54
CA LYS A 66 -4.36 -1.88 4.57
C LYS A 66 -3.33 -1.55 3.48
N ARG A 67 -3.63 -0.51 2.70
CA ARG A 67 -2.71 0.06 1.69
C ARG A 67 -1.48 0.69 2.35
N GLY A 68 -0.31 0.54 1.74
CA GLY A 68 0.94 1.18 2.15
C GLY A 68 1.46 0.78 3.55
N LYS A 69 0.91 -0.28 4.16
CA LYS A 69 1.28 -0.78 5.50
C LYS A 69 1.98 -2.15 5.46
N LEU A 70 2.81 -2.32 4.44
CA LEU A 70 3.68 -3.48 4.28
C LEU A 70 4.67 -3.60 5.44
N CYS A 71 5.00 -4.83 5.81
CA CYS A 71 6.17 -5.14 6.60
C CYS A 71 7.44 -5.15 5.73
N THR A 72 8.61 -5.16 6.37
CA THR A 72 9.90 -5.11 5.65
C THR A 72 10.10 -6.29 4.69
N ALA A 73 9.54 -7.47 4.99
CA ALA A 73 9.63 -8.63 4.11
C ALA A 73 8.79 -8.46 2.84
N GLU A 74 7.52 -8.05 2.97
CA GLU A 74 6.65 -7.72 1.83
C GLU A 74 7.27 -6.63 0.95
N ALA A 75 7.80 -5.55 1.56
CA ALA A 75 8.43 -4.47 0.82
C ALA A 75 9.67 -4.91 0.03
N LEU A 76 10.51 -5.79 0.61
CA LEU A 76 11.67 -6.36 -0.08
C LEU A 76 11.26 -7.31 -1.23
N CYS A 77 10.24 -8.14 -1.02
CA CYS A 77 9.78 -9.09 -2.03
C CYS A 77 9.04 -8.38 -3.17
N ALA A 78 8.18 -7.39 -2.87
CA ALA A 78 7.59 -6.51 -3.87
C ALA A 78 8.67 -5.79 -4.71
N ALA A 79 9.74 -5.31 -4.07
CA ALA A 79 10.84 -4.66 -4.78
C ALA A 79 11.62 -5.62 -5.69
N ALA A 80 11.84 -6.87 -5.25
CA ALA A 80 12.41 -7.91 -6.09
C ALA A 80 11.49 -8.24 -7.29
N TYR A 81 10.18 -8.33 -7.05
CA TYR A 81 9.18 -8.58 -8.09
C TYR A 81 9.17 -7.49 -9.18
N ILE A 82 9.07 -6.22 -8.77
CA ILE A 82 9.06 -5.04 -9.67
C ILE A 82 10.36 -4.95 -10.50
N THR A 83 11.51 -5.34 -9.92
CA THR A 83 12.79 -5.39 -10.66
C THR A 83 12.96 -6.67 -11.51
N GLY A 84 11.90 -7.46 -11.66
CA GLY A 84 11.82 -8.63 -12.53
C GLY A 84 12.42 -9.92 -11.94
N TYR A 85 12.50 -10.03 -10.63
CA TYR A 85 12.91 -11.25 -9.90
C TYR A 85 11.69 -11.90 -9.25
N LYS A 86 10.65 -12.15 -10.06
CA LYS A 86 9.33 -12.64 -9.62
C LYS A 86 9.43 -13.95 -8.85
N ASP A 87 10.00 -14.98 -9.47
CA ASP A 87 10.14 -16.33 -8.89
C ASP A 87 10.89 -16.29 -7.55
N PHE A 88 11.96 -15.50 -7.45
CA PHE A 88 12.74 -15.31 -6.22
C PHE A 88 11.93 -14.60 -5.13
N ALA A 89 11.10 -13.61 -5.50
CA ALA A 89 10.24 -12.90 -4.57
C ALA A 89 9.13 -13.82 -4.01
N GLU A 90 8.47 -14.58 -4.89
CA GLU A 90 7.43 -15.55 -4.52
C GLU A 90 8.02 -16.66 -3.63
N GLU A 91 9.12 -17.30 -4.04
CA GLU A 91 9.80 -18.35 -3.25
C GLU A 91 10.25 -17.84 -1.86
N THR A 92 10.88 -16.67 -1.80
CA THR A 92 11.43 -16.11 -0.55
C THR A 92 10.34 -15.82 0.48
N LEU A 93 9.22 -15.21 0.06
CA LEU A 93 8.14 -14.86 0.98
C LEU A 93 7.36 -16.11 1.41
N ASN A 94 7.04 -17.00 0.46
CA ASN A 94 6.26 -18.22 0.71
C ASN A 94 7.01 -19.22 1.61
N ALA A 95 8.33 -19.36 1.44
CA ALA A 95 9.16 -20.20 2.31
C ALA A 95 9.29 -19.65 3.74
N SER A 96 9.13 -18.34 3.91
CA SER A 96 9.30 -17.65 5.20
C SER A 96 7.98 -17.45 5.96
N PHE A 97 6.85 -17.31 5.25
CA PHE A 97 5.56 -16.91 5.81
C PHE A 97 4.39 -17.64 5.12
N GLY A 98 3.52 -18.26 5.92
CA GLY A 98 2.32 -18.96 5.41
C GLY A 98 1.24 -18.04 4.80
N TRP A 99 1.43 -16.72 4.82
CA TRP A 99 0.60 -15.71 4.14
C TRP A 99 1.30 -15.09 2.93
N GLY A 100 2.48 -15.61 2.53
CA GLY A 100 3.25 -15.08 1.40
C GLY A 100 2.50 -15.16 0.07
N GLU A 101 1.78 -16.25 -0.17
CA GLU A 101 1.03 -16.47 -1.41
C GLU A 101 -0.11 -15.44 -1.56
N GLU A 102 -0.89 -15.24 -0.49
CA GLU A 102 -1.94 -14.21 -0.36
C GLU A 102 -1.40 -12.79 -0.67
N PHE A 103 -0.15 -12.47 -0.28
CA PHE A 103 0.45 -11.18 -0.64
C PHE A 103 0.57 -10.98 -2.15
N PHE A 104 1.00 -12.02 -2.88
CA PHE A 104 1.12 -11.95 -4.33
C PHE A 104 -0.22 -12.05 -5.04
N GLU A 105 -1.16 -12.87 -4.56
CA GLU A 105 -2.51 -12.93 -5.12
C GLU A 105 -3.24 -11.58 -5.00
N LEU A 106 -3.21 -10.97 -3.81
CA LEU A 106 -3.87 -9.69 -3.51
C LEU A 106 -3.32 -8.52 -4.32
N ASN A 107 -2.07 -8.59 -4.76
CA ASN A 107 -1.36 -7.50 -5.43
C ASN A 107 -0.93 -7.83 -6.87
N ARG A 108 -1.32 -8.98 -7.45
CA ARG A 108 -0.74 -9.50 -8.70
C ARG A 108 -0.82 -8.49 -9.85
N ASP A 109 -2.02 -7.96 -10.10
CA ASP A 109 -2.27 -6.99 -11.18
C ASP A 109 -1.41 -5.72 -11.04
N VAL A 110 -1.24 -5.23 -9.81
CA VAL A 110 -0.48 -4.02 -9.48
C VAL A 110 1.03 -4.26 -9.59
N LEU A 111 1.49 -5.41 -9.10
CA LEU A 111 2.88 -5.83 -9.19
C LEU A 111 3.30 -6.10 -10.64
N ASP A 112 2.41 -6.68 -11.45
CA ASP A 112 2.62 -6.89 -12.88
C ASP A 112 2.63 -5.58 -13.68
N LEU A 113 1.73 -4.65 -13.35
CA LEU A 113 1.73 -3.29 -13.90
C LEU A 113 3.06 -2.58 -13.64
N TYR A 114 3.53 -2.56 -12.38
CA TYR A 114 4.80 -1.92 -12.04
C TYR A 114 6.04 -2.66 -12.56
N ALA A 115 5.98 -3.99 -12.70
CA ALA A 115 7.05 -4.76 -13.34
C ALA A 115 7.17 -4.52 -14.85
N ALA A 116 6.13 -3.99 -15.50
CA ALA A 116 6.17 -3.55 -16.90
C ALA A 116 6.78 -2.14 -17.07
N CYS A 117 6.75 -1.31 -16.02
CA CYS A 117 7.31 0.05 -16.04
C CYS A 117 8.85 0.05 -16.03
N SER A 118 9.45 0.76 -16.97
CA SER A 118 10.90 0.88 -17.15
C SER A 118 11.53 2.08 -16.44
N SER A 119 10.72 3.07 -16.02
CA SER A 119 11.17 4.30 -15.37
C SER A 119 10.34 4.69 -14.15
N SER A 120 10.88 5.58 -13.31
CA SER A 120 10.19 6.15 -12.14
C SER A 120 8.89 6.86 -12.52
N ASP A 121 8.89 7.57 -13.66
CA ASP A 121 7.79 8.41 -14.10
C ASP A 121 6.62 7.55 -14.61
N GLU A 122 6.92 6.43 -15.28
CA GLU A 122 5.93 5.40 -15.65
C GLU A 122 5.27 4.76 -14.43
N VAL A 123 6.04 4.47 -13.37
CA VAL A 123 5.50 3.91 -12.12
C VAL A 123 4.60 4.93 -11.40
N GLU A 124 4.99 6.21 -11.38
CA GLU A 124 4.17 7.28 -10.80
C GLU A 124 2.83 7.46 -11.55
N GLU A 125 2.84 7.41 -12.88
CA GLU A 125 1.61 7.52 -13.67
C GLU A 125 0.72 6.28 -13.53
N ALA A 126 1.32 5.08 -13.54
CA ALA A 126 0.62 3.82 -13.26
C ALA A 126 0.00 3.81 -11.86
N GLU A 127 0.65 4.41 -10.85
CA GLU A 127 0.08 4.60 -9.51
C GLU A 127 -1.11 5.55 -9.51
N LYS A 128 -1.04 6.70 -10.20
CA LYS A 128 -2.15 7.65 -10.31
C LYS A 128 -3.37 7.06 -11.03
N ASP A 129 -3.15 6.38 -12.14
CA ASP A 129 -4.23 5.76 -12.92
C ASP A 129 -4.89 4.62 -12.14
N PHE A 130 -4.12 3.81 -11.41
CA PHE A 130 -4.65 2.77 -10.54
C PHE A 130 -5.41 3.33 -9.32
N LEU A 131 -4.96 4.44 -8.73
CA LEU A 131 -5.72 5.12 -7.68
C LEU A 131 -7.04 5.70 -8.22
N ARG A 132 -7.04 6.27 -9.42
CA ARG A 132 -8.26 6.81 -10.07
C ARG A 132 -9.29 5.71 -10.33
N SER A 133 -8.90 4.57 -10.88
CA SER A 133 -9.83 3.46 -11.14
C SER A 133 -10.45 2.90 -9.85
N LEU A 134 -9.67 2.82 -8.76
CA LEU A 134 -10.16 2.42 -7.45
C LEU A 134 -11.18 3.42 -6.87
N GLU A 135 -10.97 4.72 -7.04
CA GLU A 135 -11.91 5.77 -6.62
C GLU A 135 -13.21 5.72 -7.43
N GLU A 136 -13.12 5.53 -8.74
CA GLU A 136 -14.27 5.35 -9.64
C GLU A 136 -15.09 4.10 -9.28
N GLU A 137 -14.44 2.95 -9.04
CA GLU A 137 -15.11 1.74 -8.58
C GLU A 137 -15.77 1.91 -7.21
N ALA A 138 -15.12 2.60 -6.28
CA ALA A 138 -15.67 2.86 -4.95
C ALA A 138 -16.90 3.78 -5.03
N ALA A 139 -16.85 4.82 -5.87
CA ALA A 139 -17.98 5.70 -6.15
C ALA A 139 -19.14 4.94 -6.80
N HIS A 140 -18.88 4.10 -7.80
CA HIS A 140 -19.89 3.28 -8.45
C HIS A 140 -20.53 2.25 -7.50
N ARG A 141 -19.72 1.59 -6.64
CA ARG A 141 -20.23 0.71 -5.58
C ARG A 141 -21.12 1.48 -4.59
N LYS A 142 -20.67 2.65 -4.12
CA LYS A 142 -21.46 3.51 -3.21
C LYS A 142 -22.78 3.96 -3.83
N MET A 143 -22.78 4.34 -5.11
CA MET A 143 -24.00 4.71 -5.85
C MET A 143 -25.00 3.54 -5.91
N ARG A 144 -24.52 2.32 -6.17
CA ARG A 144 -25.35 1.10 -6.20
C ARG A 144 -25.87 0.64 -4.83
N MET A 145 -25.28 1.14 -3.74
CA MET A 145 -25.65 0.79 -2.35
C MET A 145 -26.52 1.85 -1.67
N MET A 146 -26.76 3.01 -2.32
CA MET A 146 -27.76 3.96 -1.86
C MET A 146 -29.16 3.40 -2.18
N PRO A 147 -30.07 3.25 -1.19
CA PRO A 147 -31.44 2.89 -1.49
C PRO A 147 -32.10 4.01 -2.32
N SER A 148 -32.95 3.64 -3.27
CA SER A 148 -33.76 4.61 -4.01
C SER A 148 -34.57 5.45 -3.04
N SER A 149 -34.51 6.77 -3.19
CA SER A 149 -35.30 7.74 -2.41
C SER A 149 -36.76 7.75 -2.87
N ASP A 150 -37.44 6.63 -2.65
CA ASP A 150 -38.85 6.38 -2.95
C ASP A 150 -39.46 5.52 -1.82
N SER A 151 -39.39 6.06 -0.60
CA SER A 151 -40.22 5.66 0.54
C SER A 151 -40.52 6.91 1.35
N SER A 152 -41.75 7.04 1.82
CA SER A 152 -42.34 8.29 2.33
C SER A 152 -41.60 8.92 3.50
N SER A 153 -41.65 10.25 3.55
CA SER A 153 -41.41 11.03 4.76
C SER A 153 -42.46 10.67 5.80
N ASP A 154 -42.02 10.12 6.93
CA ASP A 154 -42.74 10.22 8.20
C ASP A 154 -41.82 10.97 9.16
N GLU A 155 -42.10 12.27 9.35
CA GLU A 155 -41.50 13.04 10.43
C GLU A 155 -42.26 12.70 11.72
N GLU A 156 -41.69 11.78 12.52
CA GLU A 156 -42.14 11.62 13.91
C GLU A 156 -41.51 12.72 14.77
N ASP A 157 -42.34 13.69 15.10
CA ASP A 157 -42.08 14.81 16.00
C ASP A 157 -41.77 14.30 17.42
N TYR A 158 -40.64 14.71 17.98
CA TYR A 158 -40.26 14.36 19.35
C TYR A 158 -40.77 15.46 20.30
N GLU A 159 -42.01 15.31 20.78
CA GLU A 159 -42.58 16.22 21.80
C GLU A 159 -41.72 16.22 23.09
N GLU A 160 -41.49 17.43 23.63
CA GLU A 160 -40.89 17.62 24.95
C GLU A 160 -41.87 17.21 26.07
N GLU A 161 -41.68 16.05 26.71
CA GLU A 161 -42.38 15.78 27.98
C GLU A 161 -41.69 16.48 29.17
N GLU A 162 -42.29 17.59 29.58
CA GLU A 162 -42.04 18.30 30.83
C GLU A 162 -42.43 17.44 32.06
N THR A 163 -41.47 16.97 32.86
CA THR A 163 -41.81 16.22 34.09
C THR A 163 -41.83 17.05 35.37
N ARG A 164 -43.02 17.06 35.97
CA ARG A 164 -43.46 17.63 37.25
C ARG A 164 -44.41 16.64 37.94
N GLU A 165 -44.83 16.71 39.20
CA GLU A 165 -44.41 17.26 40.51
C GLU A 165 -45.37 16.55 41.51
N VAL A 166 -45.10 16.27 42.79
CA VAL A 166 -44.09 16.73 43.76
C VAL A 166 -43.81 15.60 44.80
N ASP A 167 -42.85 15.84 45.70
CA ASP A 167 -42.82 15.39 47.12
C ASP A 167 -42.84 13.90 47.56
N ALA A 168 -41.84 13.54 48.39
CA ALA A 168 -42.03 12.95 49.72
C ALA A 168 -40.78 13.18 50.61
#